data_AF-I3CDS3-F1
#
_entry.id   AF-I3CDS3-F1
#
_cell.length_a   1.000
_cell.length_b   1.000
_cell.length_c   1.000
_cell.angle_alpha   90.00
_cell.angle_beta   90.00
_cell.angle_gamma   90.00
#
_symmetry.space_group_name_H-M   'P 1'
#
loop_
_entity.id
_entity.type
_entity.pdbx_description
1 polymer ?
#
loop_
_entity_poly.entity_id
_entity_poly.type
_entity_poly.pdbx_seq_one_letter_code
_entity_poly.pdbx_strand_id
1 'polypeptide(L)' 'MMWTELGTAFALLIIFEGIMPFINPSRFRQTLQAMAELNDKTLRIVGFVSMLFGLLLLYLVH' A
#
# COMPACT_ATOMS: atom_id res chain seq x y z
N MET A 1 -21.66 7.72 -11.51
CA MET A 1 -21.14 6.39 -11.91
C MET A 1 -19.62 6.36 -11.79
N MET A 2 -18.84 7.06 -12.63
CA MET A 2 -17.36 7.00 -12.54
C MET A 2 -16.78 7.67 -11.28
N TRP A 3 -17.35 8.81 -10.85
CA TRP A 3 -16.92 9.50 -9.62
C TRP A 3 -17.20 8.72 -8.34
N THR A 4 -18.26 7.90 -8.34
CA THR A 4 -18.59 7.02 -7.22
C THR A 4 -17.61 5.86 -7.12
N GLU A 5 -17.21 5.27 -8.25
CA GLU A 5 -16.19 4.21 -8.28
C GLU A 5 -14.82 4.69 -7.79
N LEU A 6 -14.40 5.88 -8.22
CA LEU A 6 -13.18 6.53 -7.72
C LEU A 6 -13.27 6.80 -6.21
N GLY A 7 -14.41 7.30 -5.73
CA GLY A 7 -14.66 7.52 -4.31
C GLY A 7 -14.60 6.23 -3.50
N THR A 8 -15.18 5.13 -4.00
CA THR A 8 -15.12 3.81 -3.36
C THR A 8 -13.71 3.26 -3.33
N ALA A 9 -12.96 3.32 -4.43
CA ALA A 9 -11.57 2.88 -4.46
C ALA A 9 -10.69 3.65 -3.45
N PHE A 10 -10.89 4.96 -3.36
CA PHE A 10 -10.17 5.80 -2.39
C PHE A 10 -10.57 5.51 -0.94
N ALA A 11 -11.86 5.28 -0.67
CA ALA A 11 -12.33 4.89 0.65
C ALA A 11 -11.72 3.54 1.09
N LEU A 12 -11.69 2.56 0.19
CA LEU A 12 -11.07 1.26 0.45
C LEU A 12 -9.57 1.40 0.72
N LEU A 13 -8.84 2.21 -0.06
CA LEU A 13 -7.41 2.49 0.17
C LEU A 13 -7.16 2.99 1.60
N ILE A 14 -7.94 3.97 2.06
CA ILE A 14 -7.81 4.51 3.42
C ILE A 14 -8.12 3.46 4.49
N ILE A 15 -9.17 2.65 4.28
CA ILE A 15 -9.52 1.56 5.20
C ILE A 15 -8.36 0.57 5.29
N PHE A 16 -7.81 0.13 4.16
CA PHE A 16 -6.70 -0.83 4.13
C PHE A 16 -5.43 -0.27 4.80
N GLU A 17 -5.09 1.00 4.55
CA GLU A 17 -4.01 1.71 5.26
C GLU A 17 -4.23 1.74 6.79
N GLY A 18 -5.48 1.88 7.24
CA GLY A 18 -5.85 1.94 8.65
C GLY A 18 -5.90 0.59 9.38
N ILE A 19 -6.05 -0.54 8.68
CA ILE A 19 -6.20 -1.87 9.30
C ILE A 19 -4.95 -2.26 10.11
N MET A 20 -3.76 -2.15 9.52
CA MET A 20 -2.50 -2.51 10.17
C MET A 20 -2.22 -1.73 11.47
N PRO A 21 -2.30 -0.38 11.48
CA PRO A 21 -2.11 0.39 12.72
C PRO A 21 -3.22 0.15 13.75
N PHE A 22 -4.44 -0.19 13.34
CA PHE A 22 -5.54 -0.50 14.26
C PHE A 22 -5.40 -1.86 14.93
N ILE A 23 -5.08 -2.92 14.17
CA ILE A 23 -4.97 -4.28 14.71
C ILE A 23 -3.75 -4.43 15.62
N ASN A 24 -2.58 -3.93 15.20
CA ASN A 24 -1.36 -4.05 16.00
C ASN A 24 -0.41 -2.85 15.79
N PRO A 25 -0.60 -1.76 16.56
CA PRO A 25 0.21 -0.56 16.41
C PRO A 25 1.69 -0.79 16.75
N SER A 26 1.99 -1.77 17.61
CA SER A 26 3.38 -2.11 17.99
C SER A 26 4.13 -2.73 16.82
N ARG A 27 3.55 -3.75 16.17
CA ARG A 27 4.14 -4.39 14.98
C ARG A 27 4.23 -3.43 13.80
N PHE A 28 3.21 -2.59 13.60
CA PHE A 28 3.23 -1.57 12.56
C PHE A 28 4.41 -0.60 12.75
N ARG A 29 4.63 -0.11 13.98
CA ARG A 29 5.78 0.76 14.30
C ARG A 29 7.12 0.07 14.07
N GLN A 30 7.27 -1.19 14.45
CA GLN A 30 8.49 -1.96 14.19
C GLN A 30 8.75 -2.12 12.69
N THR A 31 7.71 -2.37 11.90
CA THR A 31 7.82 -2.47 10.43
C THR A 31 8.26 -1.14 9.82
N LEU A 32 7.67 -0.02 10.27
CA LEU A 32 8.08 1.31 9.81
C LEU A 32 9.53 1.63 10.18
N GLN A 33 9.98 1.26 11.38
CA GLN A 33 11.37 1.43 11.80
C GLN A 33 12.32 0.60 10.93
N ALA A 34 12.00 -0.68 10.69
CA ALA A 34 12.78 -1.53 9.80
C ALA A 34 12.84 -0.97 8.38
N MET A 35 11.76 -0.36 7.88
CA MET A 35 11.76 0.31 6.58
C MET A 35 12.59 1.60 6.57
N ALA A 36 12.62 2.35 7.66
CA ALA A 36 13.45 3.55 7.79
C ALA A 36 14.96 3.23 7.84
N GLU A 37 15.33 2.02 8.23
CA GLU A 37 16.72 1.53 8.19
C GLU A 37 17.15 1.06 6.79
N LEU A 38 16.22 0.90 5.84
CA LEU A 38 16.55 0.53 4.46
C LEU A 38 17.12 1.72 3.69
N ASN A 39 18.14 1.46 2.87
CA ASN A 39 18.65 2.47 1.93
C ASN A 39 17.59 2.87 0.89
N ASP A 40 17.59 4.15 0.49
CA ASP A 40 16.67 4.73 -0.50
C ASP A 40 16.53 3.90 -1.78
N LYS A 41 17.62 3.31 -2.27
CA LYS A 41 17.61 2.47 -3.48
C LYS A 41 16.74 1.23 -3.28
N THR A 42 16.85 0.57 -2.13
CA THR A 42 16.05 -0.61 -1.80
C THR A 42 14.59 -0.23 -1.65
N LEU A 43 14.30 0.87 -0.95
CA LEU A 43 12.92 1.34 -0.77
C LEU A 43 12.25 1.67 -2.11
N ARG A 44 12.98 2.32 -3.03
CA ARG A 44 12.49 2.60 -4.39
C ARG A 44 12.24 1.33 -5.20
N ILE A 45 13.11 0.32 -5.11
CA ILE A 45 12.92 -0.95 -5.81
C ILE A 45 11.70 -1.69 -5.28
N VAL A 46 11.54 -1.76 -3.96
CA VAL A 46 10.35 -2.39 -3.33
C VAL A 46 9.07 -1.68 -3.76
N GLY A 47 9.07 -0.34 -3.72
CA GLY A 47 7.96 0.46 -4.22
C GLY A 47 7.67 0.23 -5.69
N PHE A 48 8.71 0.16 -6.53
CA PHE A 48 8.56 -0.11 -7.97
C PHE A 48 7.97 -1.48 -8.26
N VAL A 49 8.47 -2.53 -7.59
CA VAL A 49 7.95 -3.89 -7.74
C VAL A 49 6.49 -3.97 -7.28
N SER A 50 6.14 -3.30 -6.17
CA SER A 50 4.76 -3.22 -5.68
C SER A 50 3.82 -2.54 -6.70
N MET A 51 4.24 -1.40 -7.25
CA MET A 51 3.49 -0.71 -8.30
C MET A 51 3.32 -1.57 -9.56
N LEU A 52 4.37 -2.27 -10.00
CA LEU A 52 4.31 -3.15 -11.16
C LEU A 52 3.36 -4.33 -10.92
N PHE A 53 3.40 -4.92 -9.72
CA PHE A 53 2.47 -5.99 -9.35
C PHE A 53 1.02 -5.50 -9.33
N GLY A 54 0.76 -4.31 -8.78
CA GLY A 54 -0.56 -3.68 -8.81
C GLY A 54 -1.05 -3.43 -10.24
N LEU A 55 -0.17 -2.97 -11.13
CA LEU A 55 -0.48 -2.76 -12.54
C LEU A 55 -0.83 -4.07 -13.25
N LEU A 56 -0.06 -5.13 -13.03
CA LEU A 56 -0.32 -6.45 -13.60
C LEU A 56 -1.65 -7.03 -13.10
N LEU A 57 -1.95 -6.88 -11.80
CA LEU A 57 -3.22 -7.32 -11.23
C LEU A 57 -4.39 -6.55 -11.83
N LEU A 58 -4.25 -5.23 -11.99
CA LEU A 58 -5.25 -4.39 -12.65
C LEU A 58 -5.48 -4.84 -14.11
N TYR A 59 -4.43 -5.20 -14.84
CA TYR A 59 -4.53 -5.72 -16.21
C TYR A 59 -5.14 -7.13 -16.31
N LEU A 60 -5.03 -7.95 -15.25
CA LEU A 60 -5.64 -9.28 -15.23
C LEU A 60 -7.12 -9.26 -14.83
N VAL A 61 -7.51 -8.29 -14.00
CA VAL A 61 -8.89 -8.13 -13.50
C VAL A 61 -9.74 -7.27 -14.44
N HIS A 62 -9.12 -6.43 -15.28
CA HIS A 62 -9.76 -5.55 -16.25
C HIS A 62 -9.51 -6.02 -17.67
#